data_AF-A0A194URY3-F1
#
_entry.id   AF-A0A194URY3-F1
#
_cell.length_a   1.000
_cell.length_b   1.000
_cell.length_c   1.000
_cell.angle_alpha   90.00
_cell.angle_beta   90.00
_cell.angle_gamma   90.00
#
_symmetry.space_group_name_H-M   'P 1'
#
loop_
_entity.id
_entity.type
_entity.pdbx_description
1 polymer ?
#
loop_
_entity_poly.entity_id
_entity_poly.type
_entity_poly.pdbx_seq_one_letter_code
_entity_poly.pdbx_strand_id
1 'polypeptide(L)'
;MTIVPYTTDSVSVSMGQRYDIVVEADAAAGDYWLRAGWVSACLNNSHPDDMTGIIRYDKRSTADPTSSSSVTTKATCGDEPYESLVPWLALDVGRVTNEAEEVLSFRMDNYFEWTLNDSSLMIDWSSPTLLGVLEGNGVFPTECNILAVDKTPKSSTDEWAVLVIQDESGYGLYRPIHLHGHDFWIVAQNIGIFDAANPGFTTTNPPRRDVASVPGNGYLALAFKLDNPGTWLAHCHIAWHASEGFSLEFVESESEISASIRSAARTAVEDICISWDSFNQVYVQDDSGI
;
A
#
# COMPACT_ATOMS: atom_id res chain seq x y z
N MET A 1 3.04 -9.96 -8.11
CA MET A 1 3.96 -10.14 -9.27
C MET A 1 4.92 -11.31 -9.04
N THR A 2 5.24 -12.10 -10.06
CA THR A 2 6.30 -13.12 -9.98
C THR A 2 7.69 -12.48 -10.16
N ILE A 3 8.66 -12.88 -9.34
CA ILE A 3 10.03 -12.38 -9.37
C ILE A 3 11.02 -13.45 -9.82
N VAL A 4 12.24 -13.03 -10.20
CA VAL A 4 13.38 -13.94 -10.34
C VAL A 4 13.64 -14.58 -8.97
N PRO A 5 13.64 -15.93 -8.85
CA PRO A 5 13.83 -16.58 -7.56
C PRO A 5 15.18 -16.22 -6.91
N TYR A 6 15.16 -15.94 -5.62
CA TYR A 6 16.34 -15.84 -4.76
C TYR A 6 16.13 -16.69 -3.50
N THR A 7 17.23 -17.01 -2.82
CA THR A 7 17.21 -17.83 -1.60
C THR A 7 17.49 -16.94 -0.39
N THR A 8 16.75 -17.14 0.69
CA THR A 8 16.92 -16.42 1.97
C THR A 8 16.48 -17.32 3.12
N ASP A 9 17.04 -17.08 4.31
CA ASP A 9 16.67 -17.80 5.54
C ASP A 9 15.39 -17.23 6.20
N SER A 10 14.98 -16.02 5.79
CA SER A 10 13.78 -15.34 6.30
C SER A 10 13.26 -14.32 5.29
N VAL A 11 11.95 -14.04 5.35
CA VAL A 11 11.29 -13.07 4.46
C VAL A 11 10.64 -11.97 5.30
N SER A 12 10.97 -10.71 5.02
CA SER A 12 10.26 -9.56 5.59
C SER A 12 8.94 -9.32 4.88
N VAL A 13 7.84 -9.34 5.64
CA VAL A 13 6.49 -9.14 5.13
C VAL A 13 5.80 -8.05 5.93
N SER A 14 5.59 -6.89 5.31
CA SER A 14 4.82 -5.79 5.89
C SER A 14 3.31 -6.03 5.73
N MET A 15 2.48 -5.27 6.45
CA MET A 15 1.02 -5.42 6.38
C MET A 15 0.52 -5.22 4.94
N GLY A 16 -0.27 -6.17 4.44
CA GLY A 16 -0.77 -6.19 3.05
C GLY A 16 0.15 -6.87 2.04
N GLN A 17 1.43 -7.10 2.36
CA GLN A 17 2.36 -7.78 1.45
C GLN A 17 2.16 -9.29 1.40
N ARG A 18 2.55 -9.90 0.27
CA ARG A 18 2.57 -11.34 0.05
C ARG A 18 3.89 -11.76 -0.58
N TYR A 19 4.31 -12.98 -0.28
CA TYR A 19 5.43 -13.66 -0.92
C TYR A 19 5.07 -15.13 -1.12
N ASP A 20 5.27 -15.62 -2.34
CA ASP A 20 5.22 -17.03 -2.67
C ASP A 20 6.61 -17.61 -2.49
N ILE A 21 6.74 -18.59 -1.59
CA ILE A 21 8.01 -19.25 -1.29
C ILE A 21 7.94 -20.73 -1.64
N VAL A 22 9.09 -21.27 -2.04
CA VAL A 22 9.28 -22.71 -2.19
C VAL A 22 10.24 -23.15 -1.09
N VAL A 23 9.80 -24.12 -0.28
CA VAL A 23 10.62 -24.73 0.76
C VAL A 23 10.86 -26.18 0.36
N GLU A 24 12.11 -26.54 0.11
CA GLU A 24 12.49 -27.93 -0.12
C GLU A 24 12.52 -28.68 1.21
N ALA A 25 11.92 -29.87 1.26
CA ALA A 25 11.87 -30.70 2.46
C ALA A 25 13.11 -31.62 2.54
N ASP A 26 14.30 -31.03 2.54
CA ASP A 26 15.60 -31.71 2.50
C ASP A 26 16.31 -31.78 3.86
N ALA A 27 15.71 -31.23 4.91
CA ALA A 27 16.23 -31.32 6.27
C ALA A 27 16.10 -32.76 6.83
N ALA A 28 16.82 -33.04 7.92
CA ALA A 28 16.64 -34.28 8.65
C ALA A 28 15.17 -34.43 9.10
N ALA A 29 14.60 -35.64 9.03
CA ALA A 29 13.21 -35.84 9.44
C ALA A 29 13.02 -35.46 10.92
N GLY A 30 12.12 -34.51 11.17
CA GLY A 30 11.85 -33.96 12.51
C GLY A 30 10.67 -33.00 12.53
N ASP A 31 10.45 -32.40 13.70
CA ASP A 31 9.50 -31.32 13.91
C ASP A 31 10.26 -29.99 14.03
N TYR A 32 9.83 -28.97 13.30
CA TYR A 32 10.51 -27.68 13.17
C TYR A 32 9.58 -26.52 13.52
N TRP A 33 10.12 -25.52 14.22
CA TRP A 33 9.42 -24.26 14.43
C TRP A 33 9.37 -23.46 13.12
N LEU A 34 8.17 -23.14 12.65
CA LEU A 34 7.90 -22.06 11.71
C LEU A 34 7.78 -20.77 12.53
N ARG A 35 8.64 -19.78 12.29
CA ARG A 35 8.73 -18.58 13.12
C ARG A 35 8.22 -17.37 12.34
N ALA A 36 7.30 -16.60 12.91
CA ALA A 36 6.86 -15.34 12.31
C ALA A 36 7.94 -14.25 12.40
N GLY A 37 8.78 -14.28 13.44
CA GLY A 37 9.90 -13.36 13.60
C GLY A 37 9.47 -11.91 13.82
N TRP A 38 8.62 -11.65 14.81
CA TRP A 38 8.06 -10.33 15.07
C TRP A 38 9.15 -9.26 15.27
N VAL A 39 9.01 -8.14 14.56
CA VAL A 39 9.95 -7.01 14.62
C VAL A 39 9.44 -5.98 15.63
N SER A 40 9.82 -6.16 16.89
CA SER A 40 9.38 -5.30 18.01
C SER A 40 9.80 -3.83 17.89
N ALA A 41 10.74 -3.51 16.98
CA ALA A 41 11.16 -2.13 16.74
C ALA A 41 10.04 -1.25 16.14
N CYS A 42 9.00 -1.84 15.55
CA CYS A 42 7.97 -1.09 14.84
C CYS A 42 6.63 -1.08 15.55
N LEU A 43 6.27 -2.19 16.18
CA LEU A 43 5.02 -2.36 16.92
C LEU A 43 5.29 -3.24 18.13
N ASN A 44 4.72 -2.85 19.27
CA ASN A 44 4.79 -3.65 20.48
C ASN A 44 3.90 -4.88 20.35
N ASN A 45 4.43 -6.02 20.78
CA ASN A 45 3.67 -7.25 20.96
C ASN A 45 4.03 -7.82 22.34
N SER A 46 3.05 -8.32 23.08
CA SER A 46 3.24 -8.85 24.42
C SER A 46 3.90 -10.25 24.43
N HIS A 47 3.82 -10.97 23.30
CA HIS A 47 4.33 -12.33 23.15
C HIS A 47 5.02 -12.52 21.78
N PRO A 48 6.04 -11.70 21.44
CA PRO A 48 6.66 -11.71 20.11
C PRO A 48 7.39 -13.04 19.80
N ASP A 49 7.90 -13.71 20.84
CA ASP A 49 8.62 -14.98 20.72
C ASP A 49 7.69 -16.20 20.55
N ASP A 50 6.41 -16.07 20.92
CA ASP A 50 5.42 -17.15 20.87
C ASP A 50 4.70 -17.24 19.50
N MET A 51 4.99 -16.31 18.57
CA MET A 51 4.40 -16.26 17.23
C MET A 51 5.01 -17.34 16.32
N THR A 52 4.63 -18.58 16.57
CA THR A 52 5.18 -19.77 15.90
C THR A 52 4.11 -20.72 15.40
N GLY A 53 4.47 -21.51 14.39
CA GLY A 53 3.75 -22.69 13.92
C GLY A 53 4.70 -23.90 13.88
N ILE A 54 4.18 -25.07 13.51
CA ILE A 54 4.96 -26.31 13.50
C ILE A 54 4.93 -26.95 12.11
N ILE A 55 6.11 -27.22 11.55
CA ILE A 55 6.29 -28.06 10.36
C ILE A 55 6.69 -29.46 10.80
N ARG A 56 5.97 -30.48 10.32
CA ARG A 56 6.20 -31.88 10.70
C ARG A 56 6.52 -32.72 9.47
N TYR A 57 7.62 -33.46 9.53
CA TYR A 57 7.92 -34.47 8.51
C TYR A 57 7.11 -35.75 8.76
N ASP A 58 6.84 -36.10 10.02
CA ASP A 58 5.89 -37.17 10.39
C ASP A 58 4.57 -36.58 10.88
N LYS A 59 3.51 -36.78 10.09
CA LYS A 59 2.15 -36.33 10.42
C LYS A 59 1.57 -36.96 11.69
N ARG A 60 2.19 -38.01 12.24
CA ARG A 60 1.78 -38.65 13.49
C ARG A 60 2.41 -38.00 14.73
N SER A 61 3.46 -37.20 14.56
CA SER A 61 4.09 -36.52 15.69
C SER A 61 3.12 -35.51 16.33
N THR A 62 3.12 -35.49 17.66
CA THR A 62 2.40 -34.51 18.47
C THR A 62 3.35 -33.73 19.38
N ALA A 63 4.66 -33.89 19.22
CA ALA A 63 5.65 -33.21 20.04
C ALA A 63 5.83 -31.74 19.59
N ASP A 64 6.19 -30.86 20.51
CA ASP A 64 6.67 -29.53 20.13
C ASP A 64 8.09 -29.62 19.55
N PRO A 65 8.42 -28.83 18.51
CA PRO A 65 9.77 -28.74 17.99
C PRO A 65 10.81 -28.33 19.03
N THR A 66 12.02 -28.86 18.91
CA THR A 66 13.20 -28.44 19.69
C THR A 66 14.24 -27.72 18.82
N SER A 67 13.91 -27.43 17.56
CA SER A 67 14.79 -26.75 16.60
C SER A 67 15.12 -25.32 17.03
N SER A 68 16.41 -24.96 17.05
CA SER A 68 16.86 -23.58 17.21
C SER A 68 16.92 -22.84 15.86
N SER A 69 17.04 -21.51 15.92
CA SER A 69 17.25 -20.66 14.73
C SER A 69 18.50 -19.81 14.93
N SER A 70 19.27 -19.61 13.86
CA SER A 70 20.34 -18.60 13.78
C SER A 70 19.89 -17.29 13.16
N VAL A 71 18.67 -17.23 12.62
CA VAL A 71 18.09 -16.01 12.03
C VAL A 71 17.80 -15.02 13.15
N THR A 72 18.37 -13.82 13.04
CA THR A 72 18.08 -12.68 13.91
C THR A 72 16.96 -11.85 13.32
N THR A 73 16.02 -11.38 14.15
CA THR A 73 15.01 -10.42 13.73
C THR A 73 15.67 -9.14 13.21
N LYS A 74 15.12 -8.58 12.13
CA LYS A 74 15.64 -7.34 11.54
C LYS A 74 15.42 -6.17 12.50
N ALA A 75 16.26 -5.14 12.39
CA ALA A 75 16.17 -3.93 13.21
C ALA A 75 15.06 -2.97 12.74
N THR A 76 14.54 -3.15 11.54
CA THR A 76 13.52 -2.29 10.92
C THR A 76 12.41 -3.13 10.30
N CYS A 77 11.24 -2.51 10.06
CA CYS A 77 10.14 -3.09 9.28
C CYS A 77 10.21 -2.70 7.81
N GLY A 78 11.43 -2.60 7.28
CA GLY A 78 11.63 -2.44 5.86
C GLY A 78 11.18 -3.67 5.08
N ASP A 79 11.03 -3.45 3.77
CA ASP A 79 10.74 -4.52 2.82
C ASP A 79 11.97 -5.45 2.66
N GLU A 80 11.82 -6.49 1.84
CA GLU A 80 12.98 -7.26 1.38
C GLU A 80 13.95 -6.37 0.58
N PRO A 81 15.25 -6.73 0.50
CA PRO A 81 16.23 -5.92 -0.22
C PRO A 81 15.79 -5.62 -1.66
N TYR A 82 15.88 -4.37 -2.05
CA TYR A 82 15.39 -3.87 -3.34
C TYR A 82 15.91 -4.70 -4.52
N GLU A 83 17.21 -5.02 -4.49
CA GLU A 83 17.91 -5.80 -5.51
C GLU A 83 17.47 -7.27 -5.60
N SER A 84 16.82 -7.81 -4.56
CA SER A 84 16.26 -9.16 -4.56
C SER A 84 14.89 -9.24 -5.23
N LEU A 85 14.20 -8.11 -5.38
CA LEU A 85 12.81 -8.03 -5.85
C LEU A 85 12.72 -7.75 -7.35
N VAL A 86 13.45 -8.51 -8.17
CA VAL A 86 13.50 -8.32 -9.62
C VAL A 86 12.29 -8.98 -10.30
N PRO A 87 11.36 -8.25 -10.95
CA PRO A 87 10.22 -8.86 -11.64
C PRO A 87 10.69 -9.81 -12.75
N TRP A 88 10.07 -11.00 -12.83
CA TRP A 88 10.35 -11.96 -13.90
C TRP A 88 9.94 -11.43 -15.27
N LEU A 89 8.73 -10.84 -15.34
CA LEU A 89 8.31 -10.07 -16.50
C LEU A 89 8.88 -8.66 -16.38
N ALA A 90 9.99 -8.42 -17.09
CA ALA A 90 10.65 -7.13 -17.10
C ALA A 90 9.79 -6.07 -17.81
N LEU A 91 9.45 -5.00 -17.09
CA LEU A 91 8.73 -3.86 -17.62
C LEU A 91 9.35 -2.57 -17.09
N ASP A 92 9.66 -1.66 -18.00
CA ASP A 92 10.27 -0.37 -17.67
C ASP A 92 9.20 0.71 -17.46
N VAL A 93 9.50 1.68 -16.59
CA VAL A 93 8.69 2.87 -16.40
C VAL A 93 8.90 3.80 -17.59
N GLY A 94 7.79 4.20 -18.21
CA GLY A 94 7.78 5.03 -19.40
C GLY A 94 7.79 6.53 -19.10
N ARG A 95 7.10 7.29 -19.96
CA ARG A 95 7.00 8.74 -19.84
C ARG A 95 6.07 9.12 -18.68
N VAL A 96 6.64 9.74 -17.64
CA VAL A 96 5.88 10.36 -16.55
C VAL A 96 5.27 11.67 -17.03
N THR A 97 3.96 11.82 -16.86
CA THR A 97 3.21 13.04 -17.21
C THR A 97 2.49 13.67 -16.03
N ASN A 98 2.31 12.92 -14.94
CA ASN A 98 1.68 13.37 -13.71
C ASN A 98 2.62 13.05 -12.56
N GLU A 99 2.86 14.01 -11.68
CA GLU A 99 3.74 13.85 -10.53
C GLU A 99 3.14 14.58 -9.34
N ALA A 100 3.09 13.91 -8.19
CA ALA A 100 2.63 14.46 -6.93
C ALA A 100 3.63 14.13 -5.83
N GLU A 101 3.84 15.10 -4.94
CA GLU A 101 4.66 14.96 -3.74
C GLU A 101 3.78 15.24 -2.53
N GLU A 102 3.68 14.23 -1.66
CA GLU A 102 2.89 14.25 -0.45
C GLU A 102 3.80 14.14 0.76
N VAL A 103 3.74 15.16 1.63
CA VAL A 103 4.50 15.18 2.88
C VAL A 103 3.66 14.56 3.97
N LEU A 104 4.11 13.42 4.48
CA LEU A 104 3.54 12.78 5.64
C LEU A 104 3.93 13.52 6.91
N SER A 105 2.93 13.94 7.66
CA SER A 105 3.06 14.47 9.01
C SER A 105 1.90 13.96 9.88
N PHE A 106 1.71 14.57 11.04
CA PHE A 106 0.54 14.35 11.88
C PHE A 106 0.11 15.66 12.53
N ARG A 107 -1.14 15.70 12.95
CA ARG A 107 -1.65 16.75 13.83
C ARG A 107 -2.42 16.14 14.99
N MET A 108 -2.65 16.97 16.00
CA MET A 108 -3.40 16.60 17.19
C MET A 108 -4.53 17.61 17.36
N ASP A 109 -5.73 17.23 16.91
CA ASP A 109 -6.94 18.03 17.07
C ASP A 109 -7.77 17.46 18.23
N ASN A 110 -8.93 16.85 17.94
CA ASN A 110 -9.71 16.12 18.95
C ASN A 110 -9.08 14.75 19.30
N TYR A 111 -8.40 14.16 18.33
CA TYR A 111 -7.63 12.93 18.41
C TYR A 111 -6.40 13.04 17.49
N PHE A 112 -5.58 12.00 17.48
CA PHE A 112 -4.40 11.93 16.64
C PHE A 112 -4.80 11.66 15.18
N GLU A 113 -4.28 12.45 14.24
CA GLU A 113 -4.57 12.30 12.81
C GLU A 113 -3.26 12.33 12.02
N TRP A 114 -3.09 11.38 11.11
CA TRP A 114 -2.04 11.48 10.09
C TRP A 114 -2.46 12.48 9.04
N THR A 115 -1.48 13.18 8.47
CA THR A 115 -1.74 14.13 7.40
C THR A 115 -0.82 13.88 6.21
N LEU A 116 -1.33 14.12 5.02
CA LEU A 116 -0.58 14.29 3.79
C LEU A 116 -0.80 15.73 3.33
N ASN A 117 0.28 16.51 3.23
CA ASN A 117 0.22 17.94 2.89
C ASN A 117 -0.80 18.72 3.74
N ASP A 118 -0.73 18.53 5.07
CA ASP A 118 -1.60 19.11 6.11
C ASP A 118 -3.07 18.67 6.09
N SER A 119 -3.48 17.77 5.17
CA SER A 119 -4.83 17.22 5.11
C SER A 119 -4.88 15.78 5.64
N SER A 120 -5.89 15.47 6.45
CA SER A 120 -6.17 14.12 6.94
C SER A 120 -7.39 13.60 6.20
N LEU A 121 -7.32 12.38 5.67
CA LEU A 121 -8.42 11.85 4.88
C LEU A 121 -9.67 11.62 5.76
N MET A 122 -10.81 12.09 5.29
CA MET A 122 -12.13 11.83 5.85
C MET A 122 -13.12 11.69 4.69
N ILE A 123 -13.66 10.48 4.49
CA ILE A 123 -14.69 10.24 3.47
C ILE A 123 -16.09 10.31 4.06
N ASP A 124 -17.05 10.73 3.23
CA ASP A 124 -18.46 10.62 3.53
C ASP A 124 -19.00 9.33 2.89
N TRP A 125 -19.37 8.33 3.71
CA TRP A 125 -19.94 7.08 3.23
C TRP A 125 -21.21 7.24 2.40
N SER A 126 -21.98 8.32 2.60
CA SER A 126 -23.17 8.63 1.81
C SER A 126 -22.87 9.30 0.47
N SER A 127 -21.66 9.86 0.31
CA SER A 127 -21.22 10.54 -0.91
C SER A 127 -19.84 10.05 -1.35
N PRO A 128 -19.72 8.78 -1.80
CA PRO A 128 -18.44 8.24 -2.27
C PRO A 128 -17.94 8.99 -3.51
N THR A 129 -16.62 9.12 -3.66
CA THR A 129 -15.97 9.85 -4.76
C THR A 129 -16.47 9.43 -6.14
N LEU A 130 -16.67 8.12 -6.36
CA LEU A 130 -17.23 7.61 -7.61
C LEU A 130 -18.63 8.18 -7.91
N LEU A 131 -19.50 8.37 -6.91
CA LEU A 131 -20.82 8.98 -7.13
C LEU A 131 -20.65 10.43 -7.61
N GLY A 132 -19.77 11.20 -6.97
CA GLY A 132 -19.44 12.57 -7.39
C GLY A 132 -18.96 12.66 -8.85
N VAL A 133 -18.05 11.76 -9.24
CA VAL A 133 -17.59 11.63 -10.65
C VAL A 133 -18.75 11.36 -11.60
N LEU A 134 -19.65 10.43 -11.26
CA LEU A 134 -20.77 10.02 -12.11
C LEU A 134 -21.88 11.07 -12.24
N GLU A 135 -21.96 11.98 -11.27
CA GLU A 135 -22.85 13.15 -11.28
C GLU A 135 -22.25 14.34 -12.04
N GLY A 136 -20.96 14.27 -12.40
CA GLY A 136 -20.22 15.36 -13.02
C GLY A 136 -19.78 16.44 -12.03
N ASN A 137 -19.72 16.10 -10.75
CA ASN A 137 -19.21 16.96 -9.68
C ASN A 137 -17.69 16.76 -9.56
N GLY A 138 -16.92 17.38 -10.45
CA GLY A 138 -15.44 17.34 -10.45
C GLY A 138 -14.78 18.21 -9.37
N VAL A 139 -15.50 18.52 -8.29
CA VAL A 139 -15.01 19.28 -7.14
C VAL A 139 -15.29 18.48 -5.89
N PHE A 140 -14.22 17.99 -5.27
CA PHE A 140 -14.29 17.16 -4.07
C PHE A 140 -13.89 17.96 -2.83
N PRO A 141 -14.40 17.60 -1.64
CA PRO A 141 -13.92 18.15 -0.37
C PRO A 141 -12.40 17.97 -0.23
N THR A 142 -11.73 18.92 0.42
CA THR A 142 -10.26 18.88 0.62
C THR A 142 -9.85 17.61 1.38
N GLU A 143 -10.65 17.23 2.37
CA GLU A 143 -10.47 16.05 3.21
C GLU A 143 -10.62 14.72 2.45
N CYS A 144 -11.08 14.70 1.20
CA CYS A 144 -11.03 13.49 0.38
C CYS A 144 -9.61 13.20 -0.15
N ASN A 145 -8.67 14.14 -0.01
CA ASN A 145 -7.28 14.01 -0.46
C ASN A 145 -7.17 13.53 -1.91
N ILE A 146 -7.94 14.17 -2.81
CA ILE A 146 -8.01 13.78 -4.22
C ILE A 146 -6.78 14.28 -4.99
N LEU A 147 -6.10 13.35 -5.66
CA LEU A 147 -5.10 13.60 -6.69
C LEU A 147 -5.68 13.22 -8.06
N ALA A 148 -6.03 14.20 -8.88
CA ALA A 148 -6.47 13.97 -10.24
C ALA A 148 -5.26 13.62 -11.14
N VAL A 149 -5.33 12.48 -11.84
CA VAL A 149 -4.29 12.04 -12.77
C VAL A 149 -4.91 11.65 -14.11
N ASP A 150 -4.64 12.44 -15.15
CA ASP A 150 -5.26 12.27 -16.46
C ASP A 150 -4.25 11.90 -17.53
N LYS A 151 -4.71 11.12 -18.51
CA LYS A 151 -3.98 10.88 -19.75
C LYS A 151 -4.11 12.08 -20.67
N THR A 152 -3.03 12.38 -21.39
CA THR A 152 -3.06 13.36 -22.48
C THR A 152 -4.07 12.89 -23.54
N PRO A 153 -5.06 13.71 -23.93
CA PRO A 153 -6.05 13.32 -24.92
C PRO A 153 -5.42 12.84 -26.23
N LYS A 154 -5.83 11.66 -26.70
CA LYS A 154 -5.32 11.01 -27.92
C LYS A 154 -3.84 10.63 -27.88
N SER A 155 -3.23 10.53 -26.70
CA SER A 155 -1.88 9.97 -26.56
C SER A 155 -1.86 8.55 -27.10
N SER A 156 -0.93 8.26 -28.00
CA SER A 156 -0.70 6.91 -28.53
C SER A 156 0.39 6.15 -27.76
N THR A 157 0.91 6.74 -26.68
CA THR A 157 1.96 6.19 -25.85
C THR A 157 1.44 5.94 -24.45
N ASP A 158 2.00 4.94 -23.79
CA ASP A 158 1.76 4.72 -22.36
C ASP A 158 2.27 5.92 -21.55
N GLU A 159 1.42 6.44 -20.68
CA GLU A 159 1.71 7.55 -19.78
C GLU A 159 1.65 7.05 -18.34
N TRP A 160 2.45 7.69 -17.50
CA TRP A 160 2.71 7.24 -16.14
C TRP A 160 2.48 8.39 -15.16
N ALA A 161 2.05 8.03 -13.96
CA ALA A 161 2.03 8.91 -12.81
C ALA A 161 3.09 8.47 -11.80
N VAL A 162 3.66 9.43 -11.08
CA VAL A 162 4.53 9.19 -9.93
C VAL A 162 3.92 9.85 -8.70
N LEU A 163 3.85 9.10 -7.61
CA LEU A 163 3.57 9.61 -6.27
C LEU A 163 4.83 9.46 -5.42
N VAL A 164 5.27 10.57 -4.85
CA VAL A 164 6.32 10.59 -3.82
C VAL A 164 5.65 10.83 -2.48
N ILE A 165 5.87 9.94 -1.52
CA ILE A 165 5.47 10.14 -0.12
C ILE A 165 6.75 10.30 0.71
N GLN A 166 6.95 11.48 1.29
CA GLN A 166 8.07 11.80 2.18
C GLN A 166 7.61 11.75 3.64
N ASP A 167 8.26 10.92 4.47
CA ASP A 167 8.04 10.89 5.92
C ASP A 167 8.79 12.05 6.60
N GLU A 168 8.04 13.07 7.01
CA GLU A 168 8.51 14.14 7.89
C GLU A 168 7.87 14.07 9.28
N SER A 169 7.20 12.96 9.61
CA SER A 169 6.50 12.83 10.89
C SER A 169 7.45 12.78 12.10
N GLY A 170 8.74 12.56 11.87
CA GLY A 170 9.77 12.44 12.91
C GLY A 170 9.71 11.16 13.76
N TYR A 171 8.80 10.23 13.48
CA TYR A 171 8.70 8.96 14.22
C TYR A 171 9.75 7.93 13.78
N GLY A 172 10.27 8.04 12.55
CA GLY A 172 11.30 7.14 12.05
C GLY A 172 10.85 5.68 11.88
N LEU A 173 9.55 5.44 11.68
CA LEU A 173 8.98 4.11 11.48
C LEU A 173 8.56 3.87 10.04
N TYR A 174 8.72 2.62 9.59
CA TYR A 174 8.31 2.20 8.26
C TYR A 174 6.79 2.06 8.19
N ARG A 175 6.19 2.50 7.08
CA ARG A 175 4.74 2.48 6.88
C ARG A 175 4.39 1.83 5.54
N PRO A 176 3.64 0.72 5.53
CA PRO A 176 3.28 0.03 4.29
C PRO A 176 2.23 0.84 3.53
N ILE A 177 2.57 1.29 2.33
CA ILE A 177 1.64 2.00 1.44
C ILE A 177 1.07 1.01 0.45
N HIS A 178 -0.25 0.90 0.44
CA HIS A 178 -1.02 0.14 -0.53
C HIS A 178 -1.65 1.07 -1.55
N LEU A 179 -1.60 0.70 -2.83
CA LEU A 179 -2.31 1.38 -3.91
C LEU A 179 -3.35 0.43 -4.49
N HIS A 180 -4.59 0.89 -4.55
CA HIS A 180 -5.68 0.18 -5.20
C HIS A 180 -5.59 0.32 -6.73
N GLY A 181 -6.20 -0.61 -7.46
CA GLY A 181 -6.30 -0.54 -8.93
C GLY A 181 -5.02 -0.88 -9.71
N HIS A 182 -3.85 -0.89 -9.06
CA HIS A 182 -2.54 -0.99 -9.72
C HIS A 182 -1.53 -1.87 -8.97
N ASP A 183 -0.73 -2.61 -9.74
CA ASP A 183 0.66 -2.85 -9.34
C ASP A 183 1.44 -1.55 -9.64
N PHE A 184 2.28 -1.09 -8.72
CA PHE A 184 3.20 0.02 -8.95
C PHE A 184 4.66 -0.42 -8.97
N TRP A 185 5.49 0.40 -9.59
CA TRP A 185 6.94 0.26 -9.69
C TRP A 185 7.59 1.12 -8.59
N ILE A 186 8.44 0.51 -7.77
CA ILE A 186 9.20 1.22 -6.73
C ILE A 186 10.39 1.93 -7.39
N VAL A 187 10.20 3.17 -7.84
CA VAL A 187 11.24 3.90 -8.59
C VAL A 187 12.28 4.54 -7.67
N ALA A 188 11.93 4.81 -6.40
CA ALA A 188 12.89 5.12 -5.34
C ALA A 188 12.31 4.76 -3.96
N GLN A 189 13.17 4.31 -3.04
CA GLN A 189 12.80 3.97 -1.67
C GLN A 189 14.03 4.14 -0.78
N ASN A 190 14.17 5.29 -0.13
CA ASN A 190 15.39 5.66 0.57
C ASN A 190 15.12 6.35 1.90
N ILE A 191 16.08 6.29 2.82
CA ILE A 191 16.11 7.14 4.01
C ILE A 191 16.67 8.52 3.62
N GLY A 192 16.18 9.58 4.27
CA GLY A 192 16.60 10.96 4.02
C GLY A 192 15.51 11.80 3.36
N ILE A 193 15.90 12.98 2.91
CA ILE A 193 15.00 13.95 2.29
C ILE A 193 15.02 13.72 0.78
N PHE A 194 13.85 13.67 0.16
CA PHE A 194 13.68 13.61 -1.28
C PHE A 194 14.24 14.89 -1.95
N ASP A 195 15.05 14.72 -3.00
CA ASP A 195 15.54 15.83 -3.83
C ASP A 195 14.78 15.84 -5.16
N ALA A 196 13.69 16.62 -5.22
CA ALA A 196 12.89 16.77 -6.43
C ALA A 196 13.70 17.31 -7.64
N ALA A 197 14.83 18.00 -7.42
CA ALA A 197 15.69 18.45 -8.51
C ALA A 197 16.53 17.30 -9.11
N ASN A 198 16.80 16.26 -8.32
CA ASN A 198 17.56 15.08 -8.73
C ASN A 198 16.87 13.80 -8.21
N PRO A 199 15.68 13.46 -8.73
CA PRO A 199 14.81 12.44 -8.13
C PRO A 199 15.41 11.02 -8.15
N GLY A 200 16.43 10.77 -8.98
CA GLY A 200 17.20 9.52 -8.95
C GLY A 200 16.37 8.26 -9.27
N PHE A 201 15.24 8.41 -9.97
CA PHE A 201 14.31 7.31 -10.24
C PHE A 201 14.98 6.18 -11.05
N THR A 202 14.84 4.96 -10.55
CA THR A 202 15.17 3.73 -11.28
C THR A 202 14.00 3.35 -12.16
N THR A 203 14.14 3.51 -13.48
CA THR A 203 13.06 3.27 -14.45
C THR A 203 13.20 1.95 -15.21
N THR A 204 14.36 1.28 -15.14
CA THR A 204 14.60 0.00 -15.82
C THR A 204 14.30 -1.17 -14.89
N ASN A 205 13.21 -1.89 -15.17
CA ASN A 205 12.69 -3.03 -14.40
C ASN A 205 12.84 -2.95 -12.87
N PRO A 206 12.43 -1.85 -12.21
CA PRO A 206 12.44 -1.79 -10.75
C PRO A 206 11.43 -2.78 -10.15
N PRO A 207 11.49 -3.06 -8.83
CA PRO A 207 10.50 -3.90 -8.14
C PRO A 207 9.07 -3.44 -8.42
N ARG A 208 8.17 -4.40 -8.63
CA ARG A 208 6.76 -4.15 -8.97
C ARG A 208 5.80 -4.93 -8.08
N ARG A 209 4.91 -4.23 -7.38
CA ARG A 209 3.94 -4.78 -6.43
C ARG A 209 2.88 -3.73 -6.05
N ASP A 210 1.90 -4.12 -5.24
CA ASP A 210 0.82 -3.25 -4.78
C ASP A 210 0.97 -2.73 -3.33
N VAL A 211 1.98 -3.19 -2.58
CA VAL A 211 2.31 -2.66 -1.24
C VAL A 211 3.82 -2.52 -1.05
N ALA A 212 4.30 -1.33 -0.68
CA ALA A 212 5.70 -1.07 -0.35
C ALA A 212 5.83 -0.09 0.80
N SER A 213 6.88 -0.20 1.59
CA SER A 213 7.03 0.60 2.80
C SER A 213 7.69 1.95 2.52
N VAL A 214 7.12 3.05 3.02
CA VAL A 214 7.85 4.32 3.16
C VAL A 214 8.87 4.14 4.28
N PRO A 215 10.18 4.33 4.04
CA PRO A 215 11.17 4.28 5.10
C PRO A 215 10.96 5.40 6.13
N GLY A 216 11.18 5.09 7.40
CA GLY A 216 11.08 6.08 8.47
C GLY A 216 12.08 7.23 8.28
N ASN A 217 11.62 8.48 8.35
CA ASN A 217 12.40 9.68 8.00
C ASN A 217 13.02 9.60 6.59
N GLY A 218 12.29 8.96 5.67
CA GLY A 218 12.68 8.69 4.30
C GLY A 218 11.55 8.97 3.33
N TYR A 219 11.65 8.44 2.12
CA TYR A 219 10.61 8.58 1.11
C TYR A 219 10.42 7.31 0.29
N LEU A 220 9.22 7.16 -0.25
CA LEU A 220 8.85 6.18 -1.26
C LEU A 220 8.36 6.95 -2.49
N ALA A 221 8.97 6.70 -3.64
CA ALA A 221 8.44 7.11 -4.93
C ALA A 221 7.92 5.87 -5.67
N LEU A 222 6.62 5.85 -5.93
CA LEU A 222 5.95 4.80 -6.69
C LEU A 222 5.47 5.34 -8.03
N ALA A 223 5.71 4.58 -9.10
CA ALA A 223 5.22 4.89 -10.43
C ALA A 223 4.15 3.88 -10.85
N PHE A 224 3.05 4.35 -11.42
CA PHE A 224 2.02 3.49 -11.98
C PHE A 224 1.60 4.00 -13.35
N LYS A 225 1.12 3.07 -14.17
CA LYS A 225 0.71 3.36 -15.53
C LYS A 225 -0.73 3.85 -15.51
N LEU A 226 -1.03 4.89 -16.30
CA LEU A 226 -2.39 5.37 -16.46
C LEU A 226 -3.13 4.47 -17.46
N ASP A 227 -3.63 3.34 -16.98
CA ASP A 227 -4.30 2.32 -17.80
C ASP A 227 -5.58 1.76 -17.18
N ASN A 228 -6.03 2.31 -16.06
CA ASN A 228 -7.18 1.81 -15.33
C ASN A 228 -8.03 2.99 -14.79
N PRO A 229 -8.89 3.61 -15.61
CA PRO A 229 -9.76 4.70 -15.15
C PRO A 229 -10.60 4.29 -13.94
N GLY A 230 -10.51 5.05 -12.85
CA GLY A 230 -11.20 4.74 -11.61
C GLY A 230 -10.88 5.72 -10.47
N THR A 231 -11.49 5.49 -9.32
CA THR A 231 -11.15 6.21 -8.09
C THR A 231 -10.44 5.24 -7.15
N TRP A 232 -9.14 5.46 -6.92
CA TRP A 232 -8.22 4.47 -6.34
C TRP A 232 -7.58 5.00 -5.06
N LEU A 233 -7.90 4.37 -3.95
CA LEU A 233 -7.30 4.68 -2.66
C LEU A 233 -5.80 4.32 -2.65
N ALA A 234 -4.98 5.20 -2.10
CA ALA A 234 -3.61 4.93 -1.71
C ALA A 234 -3.44 5.23 -0.22
N HIS A 235 -3.08 4.24 0.59
CA HIS A 235 -3.14 4.39 2.04
C HIS A 235 -2.10 3.58 2.80
N CYS A 236 -1.86 3.97 4.04
CA CYS A 236 -1.12 3.14 4.98
C CYS A 236 -1.95 1.90 5.32
N HIS A 237 -1.36 0.70 5.22
CA HIS A 237 -2.03 -0.56 5.48
C HIS A 237 -1.99 -0.98 6.97
N ILE A 238 -1.57 -0.07 7.86
CA ILE A 238 -1.82 -0.19 9.31
C ILE A 238 -3.23 0.32 9.55
N ALA A 239 -4.15 -0.55 10.00
CA ALA A 239 -5.56 -0.21 10.16
C ALA A 239 -5.78 1.09 10.95
N TRP A 240 -5.09 1.25 12.08
CA TRP A 240 -5.16 2.48 12.88
C TRP A 240 -4.75 3.71 12.09
N HIS A 241 -3.67 3.64 11.31
CA HIS A 241 -3.20 4.78 10.54
C HIS A 241 -4.16 5.11 9.38
N ALA A 242 -4.79 4.11 8.76
CA ALA A 242 -5.84 4.32 7.75
C ALA A 242 -7.06 5.03 8.37
N SER A 243 -7.56 4.54 9.51
CA SER A 243 -8.62 5.17 10.31
C SER A 243 -8.26 6.59 10.75
N GLU A 244 -6.98 6.84 11.07
CA GLU A 244 -6.45 8.15 11.46
C GLU A 244 -6.14 9.07 10.26
N GLY A 245 -6.50 8.66 9.03
CA GLY A 245 -6.49 9.50 7.83
C GLY A 245 -5.19 9.48 7.01
N PHE A 246 -4.29 8.52 7.22
CA PHE A 246 -3.11 8.30 6.37
C PHE A 246 -3.52 7.66 5.04
N SER A 247 -4.12 8.48 4.19
CA SER A 247 -4.66 8.06 2.91
C SER A 247 -4.83 9.24 1.96
N LEU A 248 -4.84 8.92 0.68
CA LEU A 248 -5.27 9.79 -0.41
C LEU A 248 -6.03 8.96 -1.44
N GLU A 249 -6.68 9.61 -2.40
CA GLU A 249 -7.34 8.91 -3.50
C GLU A 249 -6.93 9.51 -4.84
N PHE A 250 -6.61 8.65 -5.80
CA PHE A 250 -6.46 9.04 -7.19
C PHE A 250 -7.81 9.05 -7.88
N VAL A 251 -8.15 10.15 -8.55
CA VAL A 251 -9.18 10.13 -9.59
C VAL A 251 -8.44 10.01 -10.92
N GLU A 252 -8.37 8.79 -11.44
CA GLU A 252 -7.63 8.46 -12.65
C GLU A 252 -8.53 8.54 -13.88
N SER A 253 -8.16 9.41 -14.83
CA SER A 253 -8.84 9.54 -16.12
C SER A 253 -10.35 9.74 -15.96
N GLU A 254 -10.76 10.75 -15.19
CA GLU A 254 -12.15 10.95 -14.72
C GLU A 254 -13.18 10.84 -15.85
N SER A 255 -12.88 11.46 -16.99
CA SER A 255 -13.77 11.45 -18.17
C SER A 255 -13.97 10.05 -18.77
N GLU A 256 -13.00 9.15 -18.62
CA GLU A 256 -13.09 7.77 -19.09
C GLU A 256 -13.89 6.88 -18.13
N ILE A 257 -13.93 7.20 -16.82
CA ILE A 257 -14.77 6.51 -15.83
C ILE A 257 -16.24 6.63 -16.23
N SER A 258 -16.71 7.87 -16.39
CA SER A 258 -18.10 8.17 -16.74
C SER A 258 -18.49 7.64 -18.12
N ALA A 259 -17.54 7.56 -19.06
CA ALA A 259 -17.77 7.04 -20.40
C ALA A 259 -17.81 5.50 -20.47
N SER A 260 -17.13 4.80 -19.56
CA SER A 260 -16.93 3.35 -19.62
C SER A 260 -17.82 2.55 -18.65
N ILE A 261 -18.35 3.19 -17.60
CA ILE A 261 -19.20 2.51 -16.63
C ILE A 261 -20.45 1.90 -17.29
N ARG A 262 -20.70 0.62 -17.00
CA ARG A 262 -21.92 -0.06 -17.48
C ARG A 262 -23.14 0.50 -16.75
N SER A 263 -24.24 0.72 -17.47
CA SER A 263 -25.49 1.22 -16.88
C SER A 263 -25.94 0.42 -15.66
N ALA A 264 -25.86 -0.91 -15.70
CA ALA A 264 -26.19 -1.76 -14.57
C ALA A 264 -25.29 -1.55 -13.35
N ALA A 265 -23.99 -1.25 -13.56
CA ALA A 265 -23.07 -0.96 -12.47
C ALA A 265 -23.37 0.42 -11.85
N ARG A 266 -23.66 1.43 -12.69
CA ARG A 266 -24.11 2.74 -12.22
C ARG A 266 -25.37 2.64 -11.37
N THR A 267 -26.41 1.95 -11.87
CA THR A 267 -27.64 1.73 -11.10
C THR A 267 -27.37 0.99 -9.79
N ALA A 268 -26.46 0.01 -9.77
CA ALA A 268 -26.12 -0.68 -8.53
C ALA A 268 -25.46 0.24 -7.50
N VAL A 269 -24.59 1.18 -7.92
CA VAL A 269 -24.01 2.20 -7.02
C VAL A 269 -25.11 3.10 -6.46
N GLU A 270 -25.97 3.62 -7.33
CA GLU A 270 -27.10 4.50 -6.94
C GLU A 270 -28.05 3.78 -5.96
N ASP A 271 -28.40 2.51 -6.23
CA ASP A 271 -29.27 1.70 -5.36
C ASP A 271 -28.65 1.42 -3.98
N ILE A 272 -27.32 1.22 -3.91
CA ILE A 272 -26.58 1.04 -2.66
C ILE A 272 -26.58 2.34 -1.86
N CYS A 273 -26.32 3.49 -2.48
CA CYS A 273 -26.38 4.79 -1.81
C CYS A 273 -27.78 5.06 -1.24
N ILE A 274 -28.85 4.82 -2.02
CA ILE A 274 -30.24 4.94 -1.53
C ILE A 274 -30.50 4.02 -0.33
N SER A 275 -30.00 2.78 -0.39
CA SER A 275 -30.15 1.82 0.70
C SER A 275 -29.41 2.27 1.96
N TRP A 276 -28.18 2.80 1.79
CA TRP A 276 -27.37 3.36 2.86
C TRP A 276 -28.03 4.57 3.52
N ASP A 277 -28.54 5.51 2.74
CA ASP A 277 -29.24 6.71 3.26
C ASP A 277 -30.51 6.35 4.04
N SER A 278 -31.16 5.25 3.67
CA SER A 278 -32.34 4.73 4.37
C SER A 278 -32.01 3.89 5.60
N PHE A 279 -30.74 3.50 5.78
CA PHE A 279 -30.31 2.68 6.89
C PHE A 279 -30.32 3.50 8.19
N ASN A 280 -31.04 3.01 9.20
CA ASN A 280 -31.12 3.68 10.50
C ASN A 280 -29.81 3.50 11.28
N GLN A 281 -28.86 4.37 11.01
CA GLN A 281 -27.53 4.37 11.60
C GLN A 281 -27.61 4.63 13.12
N VAL A 282 -27.20 3.64 13.92
CA VAL A 282 -27.16 3.74 15.40
C VAL A 282 -25.84 4.32 15.89
N TYR A 283 -24.76 4.09 15.14
CA TYR A 283 -23.41 4.58 15.43
C TYR A 283 -22.94 5.41 14.24
N VAL A 284 -22.56 6.65 14.51
CA VAL A 284 -21.99 7.55 13.51
C VAL A 284 -20.57 7.13 13.15
N GLN A 285 -20.11 7.54 11.98
CA GLN A 285 -18.70 7.45 11.61
C GLN A 285 -17.84 8.18 12.65
N ASP A 286 -16.80 7.52 13.13
CA ASP A 286 -15.90 8.02 14.18
C ASP A 286 -14.41 7.99 13.78
N ASP A 287 -14.11 7.67 12.53
CA ASP A 287 -12.77 7.69 11.92
C ASP A 287 -12.84 8.13 10.44
N SER A 288 -11.72 8.05 9.72
CA SER A 288 -11.60 8.45 8.31
C SER A 288 -12.61 7.79 7.36
N GLY A 289 -13.18 6.65 7.74
CA GLY A 289 -14.16 5.89 6.96
C GLY A 289 -13.60 4.73 6.14
N ILE A 290 -12.32 4.38 6.27
CA ILE A 290 -11.63 3.35 5.46
C ILE A 290 -10.85 2.32 6.30
#